data_AF-A0ABD0RDS0-F1
#
_entry.id   AF-A0ABD0RDS0-F1
#
_cell.length_a   1.000
_cell.length_b   1.000
_cell.length_c   1.000
_cell.angle_alpha   90.00
_cell.angle_beta   90.00
_cell.angle_gamma   90.00
#
_symmetry.space_group_name_H-M   'P 1'
#
loop_
_entity.id
_entity.type
_entity.pdbx_description
1 polymer ?
#
loop_
_entity_poly.entity_id
_entity_poly.type
_entity_poly.pdbx_seq_one_letter_code
_entity_poly.pdbx_strand_id
1 'polypeptide(L)' 'HALQLNVIATQQLLSLAQQMQHLQAFIHISTAYANCNRRHIDEVIYPPPVEPKKLIDSL' A
#
# COMPACT_ATOMS: atom_id res chain seq x y z
N HIS A 1 7.24 3.65 -11.34
CA HIS A 1 8.15 2.83 -10.50
C HIS A 1 7.64 2.59 -9.07
N ALA A 2 7.55 3.59 -8.19
CA ALA A 2 7.16 3.37 -6.79
C ALA A 2 5.75 2.75 -6.62
N LEU A 3 4.77 3.18 -7.42
CA LEU A 3 3.41 2.61 -7.41
C LEU A 3 3.40 1.12 -7.80
N GLN A 4 4.21 0.74 -8.80
CA GLN A 4 4.33 -0.65 -9.22
C GLN A 4 4.97 -1.54 -8.13
N LEU A 5 6.05 -1.06 -7.49
CA LEU A 5 6.79 -1.85 -6.51
C LEU A 5 6.13 -1.90 -5.13
N ASN A 6 5.64 -0.77 -4.63
CA ASN A 6 5.18 -0.67 -3.24
C ASN A 6 3.69 -1.00 -3.09
N VAL A 7 2.89 -0.80 -4.14
CA VAL A 7 1.44 -1.00 -4.10
C VAL A 7 1.05 -2.22 -4.92
N ILE A 8 1.32 -2.21 -6.23
CA ILE A 8 0.86 -3.28 -7.13
C ILE A 8 1.52 -4.62 -6.80
N ALA A 9 2.85 -4.64 -6.65
CA ALA A 9 3.55 -5.89 -6.34
C ALA A 9 3.15 -6.44 -4.94
N THR A 10 2.98 -5.57 -3.94
CA THR A 10 2.45 -5.96 -2.62
C THR A 10 1.04 -6.57 -2.74
N GLN A 11 0.16 -5.97 -3.55
CA GLN A 11 -1.18 -6.51 -3.80
C GLN A 11 -1.12 -7.88 -4.49
N GLN A 12 -0.24 -8.05 -5.49
CA GLN A 12 -0.05 -9.33 -6.18
C GLN A 12 0.49 -10.42 -5.24
N LEU A 13 1.45 -10.08 -4.36
CA LEU A 13 1.98 -11.00 -3.35
C LEU A 13 0.91 -11.42 -2.35
N LEU A 14 0.03 -10.51 -1.93
CA LEU A 14 -1.10 -10.83 -1.07
C LEU A 14 -2.09 -11.78 -1.77
N SER A 15 -2.42 -11.51 -3.04
CA SER A 15 -3.29 -12.39 -3.84
C SER A 15 -2.70 -13.80 -3.97
N LEU A 16 -1.38 -13.90 -4.17
CA LEU A 16 -0.69 -15.19 -4.21
C LEU A 16 -0.71 -15.89 -2.85
N ALA A 17 -0.42 -15.17 -1.77
CA ALA A 17 -0.42 -15.70 -0.40
C ALA A 17 -1.79 -16.28 -0.02
N GLN A 18 -2.88 -15.64 -0.47
CA GLN A 18 -4.25 -16.13 -0.26
C GLN A 18 -4.53 -17.50 -0.92
N GLN A 19 -3.76 -17.89 -1.95
CA GLN A 19 -3.92 -19.17 -2.63
C GLN A 19 -3.09 -20.31 -1.99
N MET A 20 -2.23 -20.01 -1.02
CA MET A 20 -1.34 -20.98 -0.40
C MET A 20 -2.01 -21.72 0.76
N GLN A 21 -2.35 -23.00 0.58
CA GLN A 21 -3.12 -23.78 1.57
C GLN A 21 -2.40 -24.04 2.90
N HIS A 22 -1.07 -23.96 2.93
CA HIS A 22 -0.26 -24.27 4.12
C HIS A 22 0.58 -23.09 4.61
N LEU A 23 0.32 -21.88 4.09
CA LEU A 23 1.05 -20.69 4.51
C LEU A 23 0.66 -20.33 5.96
N GLN A 24 1.65 -20.34 6.87
CA GLN A 24 1.42 -20.05 8.28
C GLN A 24 1.40 -18.55 8.57
N ALA A 25 2.23 -17.76 7.87
CA ALA A 25 2.29 -16.32 8.03
C ALA A 25 2.83 -15.63 6.77
N PHE A 26 2.29 -14.45 6.46
CA PHE A 26 2.86 -13.49 5.53
C PHE A 26 3.18 -12.20 6.29
N ILE A 27 4.45 -11.82 6.37
CA ILE A 27 4.90 -10.64 7.11
C ILE A 27 5.36 -9.60 6.10
N HIS A 28 4.61 -8.50 6.00
CA HIS A 28 4.97 -7.35 5.18
C HIS A 28 5.64 -6.28 6.04
N ILE A 29 6.81 -5.82 5.62
CA ILE A 29 7.53 -4.73 6.27
C ILE A 29 7.57 -3.56 5.28
N SER A 30 7.04 -2.42 5.71
CA SER A 30 7.05 -1.17 4.93
C SER A 30 7.16 0.05 5.84
N THR A 31 7.41 1.20 5.22
CA THR A 31 7.45 2.50 5.89
C THR A 31 6.20 3.28 5.55
N ALA A 32 5.49 3.80 6.55
CA ALA A 32 4.36 4.69 6.33
C ALA A 32 4.85 6.10 5.95
N TYR A 33 4.20 6.72 4.95
CA TYR A 33 4.44 8.12 4.63
C TYR A 33 3.85 9.02 5.72
N ALA A 34 4.66 9.93 6.26
CA ALA A 34 4.21 10.95 7.20
C ALA A 34 3.89 12.25 6.45
N ASN A 35 2.74 12.85 6.74
CA ASN A 35 2.31 14.13 6.16
C ASN A 35 3.02 15.32 6.81
N CYS A 36 4.37 15.32 6.76
CA CYS A 36 5.24 16.30 7.41
C CYS A 36 5.09 17.73 6.88
N ASN A 37 4.34 17.90 5.79
CA ASN A 37 3.92 19.21 5.30
C ASN A 37 2.82 19.85 6.17
N ARG A 38 2.18 19.11 7.08
CA ARG A 38 1.20 19.63 8.04
C ARG A 38 1.88 20.06 9.33
N ARG A 39 1.35 21.11 9.97
CA ARG A 39 1.83 21.58 11.29
C ARG A 39 1.55 20.58 12.41
N HIS A 40 0.47 19.83 12.30
CA HIS A 40 0.08 18.75 13.21
C HIS A 40 -0.22 17.49 12.39
N ILE A 41 0.23 16.34 12.90
CA ILE A 41 0.04 15.04 12.27
C ILE A 41 -0.73 14.16 13.26
N ASP A 42 -1.98 13.87 12.91
CA ASP A 42 -2.84 12.88 13.55
C ASP A 42 -2.57 11.46 13.00
N GLU A 43 -2.80 10.44 13.83
CA GLU A 43 -2.73 9.01 13.45
C GLU A 43 -4.02 8.58 12.72
N VAL A 44 -4.21 9.14 11.54
CA VAL A 44 -5.38 8.91 10.69
C VAL A 44 -4.99 8.68 9.24
N ILE A 45 -5.87 8.04 8.48
CA ILE A 45 -5.75 7.99 7.02
C ILE A 45 -6.24 9.32 6.46
N TYR A 46 -5.30 10.15 6.02
CA TYR A 46 -5.65 11.41 5.37
C TYR A 46 -6.32 11.16 4.02
N PRO A 47 -7.38 11.92 3.68
CA PRO A 47 -7.99 11.84 2.36
C PRO A 47 -6.93 12.10 1.28
N PRO A 48 -6.73 11.17 0.32
CA PRO A 48 -5.77 11.39 -0.74
C PRO A 48 -6.32 12.41 -1.76
N PRO A 49 -5.45 13.17 -2.44
CA PRO A 49 -5.88 14.12 -3.48
C PRO A 49 -6.43 13.42 -4.73
N VAL A 50 -6.08 12.15 -4.93
CA VAL A 50 -6.55 11.32 -6.05
C VAL A 50 -6.87 9.93 -5.51
N GLU A 51 -7.97 9.34 -5.95
CA GLU A 51 -8.31 7.96 -5.60
C GLU A 51 -7.20 7.00 -6.05
N PRO A 52 -6.69 6.11 -5.17
CA PRO A 52 -5.58 5.22 -5.50
C PRO A 52 -5.83 4.34 -6.74
N LYS A 53 -7.08 3.91 -6.95
CA LYS A 53 -7.46 3.10 -8.10
C LYS A 53 -7.22 3.83 -9.43
N LYS A 54 -7.53 5.13 -9.52
CA LYS A 54 -7.29 5.93 -10.72
C LYS A 54 -5.79 6.00 -11.07
N LEU A 55 -4.92 6.02 -10.06
CA LEU A 55 -3.47 6.00 -10.27
C LEU A 55 -3.00 4.63 -10.80
N ILE A 56 -3.55 3.53 -10.26
CA ILE A 56 -3.25 2.17 -10.72
C ILE A 56 -3.72 1.97 -12.15
N ASP A 57 -4.94 2.39 -12.47
CA ASP A 57 -5.54 2.26 -13.81
C ASP A 57 -4.82 3.13 -14.87
N SER A 58 -4.04 4.13 -14.45
CA SER A 58 -3.29 5.02 -15.34
C SER A 58 -1.87 4.55 -15.70
N LEU A 59 -1.40 3.46 -15.08
CA LEU A 59 -0.11 2.82 -15.38
C LEU A 59 -0.21 1.89 -16.60
#